data_AF-A0A259PEJ5-F1
#
_entry.id   AF-A0A259PEJ5-F1
#
_cell.length_a   1.000
_cell.length_b   1.000
_cell.length_c   1.000
_cell.angle_alpha   90.00
_cell.angle_beta   90.00
_cell.angle_gamma   90.00
#
_symmetry.space_group_name_H-M   'P 1'
#
loop_
_entity.id
_entity.type
_entity.pdbx_description
1 polymer ?
#
loop_
_entity_poly.entity_id
_entity_poly.type
_entity_poly.pdbx_seq_one_letter_code
_entity_poly.pdbx_strand_id
1 'polypeptide(L)'
;MRLGRLFDHWLAHAAAQGEGEGMSVRADTMLSSLLRLLGPVWPGRLTLAGVNLGDCWHHPATSDGYMPFHKLTQWMSYSLIEPLQWGGLQVRELDALTGLPEYRNGGLLLDLGLLQPRDAALASKPLAVDSEPVVEWRALTVALLDDLADAVRARLGVSAAQFPLTQVIEGGAWFAGRRIAAERRADGGPPLRIVSDGTVF
;
A
#
# COMPACT_ATOMS: atom_id res chain seq x y z
N MET A 1 -11.14 22.05 -2.06
CA MET A 1 -12.06 21.10 -1.40
C MET A 1 -11.70 21.02 0.07
N ARG A 2 -12.68 20.94 0.99
CA ARG A 2 -12.45 20.78 2.44
C ARG A 2 -12.59 19.31 2.83
N LEU A 3 -11.77 18.81 3.78
CA LEU A 3 -11.74 17.39 4.15
C LEU A 3 -13.09 16.82 4.60
N GLY A 4 -13.91 17.61 5.31
CA GLY A 4 -15.26 17.20 5.73
C GLY A 4 -16.29 17.01 4.62
N ARG A 5 -15.91 17.22 3.33
CA ARG A 5 -16.80 17.06 2.16
C ARG A 5 -16.31 16.00 1.18
N LEU A 6 -15.46 15.06 1.64
CA LEU A 6 -14.96 13.96 0.81
C LEU A 6 -16.08 13.11 0.22
N PHE A 7 -17.05 12.72 1.05
CA PHE A 7 -18.22 11.97 0.61
C PHE A 7 -19.03 12.74 -0.44
N ASP A 8 -19.45 13.98 -0.14
CA ASP A 8 -20.18 14.84 -1.07
C ASP A 8 -19.46 15.02 -2.41
N HIS A 9 -18.12 15.16 -2.37
CA HIS A 9 -17.30 15.33 -3.55
C HIS A 9 -17.33 14.12 -4.47
N TRP A 10 -17.14 12.92 -3.91
CA TRP A 10 -17.19 11.69 -4.70
C TRP A 10 -18.61 11.35 -5.14
N LEU A 11 -19.62 11.66 -4.33
CA LEU A 11 -21.02 11.51 -4.72
C LEU A 11 -21.37 12.42 -5.90
N ALA A 12 -20.95 13.69 -5.87
CA ALA A 12 -21.14 14.62 -6.99
C ALA A 12 -20.37 14.18 -8.24
N HIS A 13 -19.16 13.64 -8.07
CA HIS A 13 -18.38 13.07 -9.18
C HIS A 13 -19.08 11.85 -9.80
N ALA A 14 -19.61 10.94 -8.98
CA ALA A 14 -20.37 9.78 -9.43
C ALA A 14 -21.65 10.20 -10.17
N ALA A 15 -22.40 11.17 -9.64
CA ALA A 15 -23.61 11.68 -10.27
C ALA A 15 -23.35 12.35 -11.63
N ALA A 16 -22.22 13.03 -11.79
CA ALA A 16 -21.82 13.63 -13.06
C ALA A 16 -21.39 12.60 -14.12
N GLN A 17 -21.08 11.37 -13.72
CA GLN A 17 -20.61 10.29 -14.60
C GLN A 17 -21.72 9.29 -14.98
N GLY A 18 -22.90 9.34 -14.36
CA GLY A 18 -23.92 8.30 -14.51
C GLY A 18 -25.34 8.82 -14.71
N GLU A 19 -25.87 8.64 -15.91
CA GLU A 19 -27.30 8.38 -16.14
C GLU A 19 -27.46 6.85 -16.30
N GLY A 20 -27.72 6.10 -15.21
CA GLY A 20 -28.28 4.74 -15.32
C GLY A 20 -27.67 3.62 -14.47
N GLU A 21 -26.48 3.75 -13.92
CA GLU A 21 -25.91 2.78 -12.96
C GLU A 21 -25.76 3.44 -11.59
N GLY A 22 -26.03 2.70 -10.50
CA GLY A 22 -26.04 3.24 -9.14
C GLY A 22 -24.78 4.05 -8.77
N MET A 23 -24.90 4.91 -7.75
CA MET A 23 -23.81 5.80 -7.32
C MET A 23 -22.54 5.02 -7.01
N SER A 24 -21.50 5.17 -7.84
CA SER A 24 -20.24 4.46 -7.68
C SER A 24 -19.02 5.33 -8.00
N VAL A 25 -17.89 5.03 -7.36
CA VAL A 25 -16.59 5.67 -7.59
C VAL A 25 -15.52 4.60 -7.76
N ARG A 26 -14.55 4.85 -8.65
CA ARG A 26 -13.40 3.95 -8.80
C ARG A 26 -12.40 4.15 -7.65
N ALA A 27 -11.78 3.06 -7.23
CA ALA A 27 -10.81 3.10 -6.13
C ALA A 27 -9.58 3.98 -6.45
N ASP A 28 -9.08 3.96 -7.69
CA ASP A 28 -7.98 4.80 -8.16
C ASP A 28 -8.32 6.30 -8.17
N THR A 29 -9.57 6.65 -8.51
CA THR A 29 -10.09 8.03 -8.38
C THR A 29 -10.07 8.47 -6.92
N MET A 30 -10.49 7.61 -5.98
CA MET A 30 -10.42 7.93 -4.55
C MET A 30 -8.98 8.19 -4.09
N LEU A 31 -8.06 7.28 -4.41
CA LEU A 31 -6.64 7.43 -4.08
C LEU A 31 -6.08 8.74 -4.67
N SER A 32 -6.37 9.01 -5.94
CA SER A 32 -5.94 10.24 -6.62
C SER A 32 -6.47 11.50 -5.96
N SER A 33 -7.74 11.52 -5.54
CA SER A 33 -8.33 12.63 -4.78
C SER A 33 -7.60 12.82 -3.45
N LEU A 34 -7.37 11.75 -2.69
CA LEU A 34 -6.72 11.82 -1.39
C LEU A 34 -5.26 12.29 -1.52
N LEU A 35 -4.50 11.79 -2.49
CA LEU A 35 -3.12 12.23 -2.75
C LEU A 35 -3.04 13.73 -3.04
N ARG A 36 -3.96 14.25 -3.86
CA ARG A 36 -4.00 15.69 -4.19
C ARG A 36 -4.38 16.56 -2.99
N LEU A 37 -5.26 16.08 -2.12
CA LEU A 37 -5.78 16.84 -0.99
C LEU A 37 -4.87 16.79 0.24
N LEU A 38 -4.22 15.64 0.47
CA LEU A 38 -3.43 15.37 1.67
C LEU A 38 -1.92 15.36 1.40
N GLY A 39 -1.49 15.46 0.14
CA GLY A 39 -0.07 15.56 -0.23
C GLY A 39 0.74 16.52 0.66
N PRO A 40 0.25 17.75 0.94
CA PRO A 40 0.95 18.69 1.81
C PRO A 40 1.00 18.33 3.30
N VAL A 41 0.17 17.40 3.79
CA VAL A 41 0.14 16.98 5.21
C VAL A 41 1.29 16.03 5.52
N TRP A 42 1.75 15.29 4.53
CA TRP A 42 2.86 14.35 4.70
C TRP A 42 4.19 15.09 4.83
N PRO A 43 5.16 14.55 5.58
CA PRO A 43 6.49 15.13 5.69
C PRO A 43 7.09 15.42 4.31
N GLY A 44 7.75 16.57 4.19
CA GLY A 44 8.56 16.88 3.00
C GLY A 44 9.75 15.94 2.94
N ARG A 45 9.78 15.04 1.95
CA ARG A 45 10.93 14.16 1.69
C ARG A 45 11.60 14.59 0.39
N LEU A 46 11.03 14.19 -0.73
CA LEU A 46 11.45 14.63 -2.06
C LEU A 46 10.50 15.69 -2.61
N THR A 47 11.05 16.63 -3.37
CA THR A 47 10.24 17.60 -4.11
C THR A 47 10.59 17.55 -5.59
N LEU A 48 9.58 17.68 -6.44
CA LEU A 48 9.74 17.79 -7.89
C LEU A 48 8.96 19.00 -8.38
N ALA A 49 9.64 19.94 -9.02
CA ALA A 49 9.05 21.22 -9.45
C ALA A 49 8.29 21.96 -8.31
N GLY A 50 8.82 21.91 -7.08
CA GLY A 50 8.21 22.53 -5.91
C GLY A 50 7.03 21.76 -5.29
N VAL A 51 6.68 20.58 -5.82
CA VAL A 51 5.62 19.71 -5.28
C VAL A 51 6.25 18.67 -4.35
N ASN A 52 5.77 18.60 -3.10
CA ASN A 52 6.14 17.52 -2.17
C ASN A 52 5.60 16.18 -2.68
N LEU A 53 6.48 15.20 -2.84
CA LEU A 53 6.14 13.85 -3.29
C LEU A 53 5.80 12.91 -2.12
N GLY A 54 5.92 13.36 -0.87
CA GLY A 54 5.57 12.55 0.31
C GLY A 54 6.40 11.26 0.39
N ASP A 55 5.73 10.12 0.52
CA ASP A 55 6.35 8.78 0.52
C ASP A 55 6.74 8.33 -0.90
N CYS A 56 7.78 8.98 -1.41
CA CYS A 56 8.47 8.70 -2.67
C CYS A 56 9.98 8.82 -2.44
N TRP A 57 10.76 7.92 -3.03
CA TRP A 57 12.18 7.77 -2.76
C TRP A 57 12.99 7.65 -4.04
N HIS A 58 14.31 7.78 -3.92
CA HIS A 58 15.20 7.49 -5.03
C HIS A 58 15.50 6.01 -5.16
N HIS A 59 15.54 5.50 -6.39
CA HIS A 59 16.01 4.14 -6.67
C HIS A 59 16.69 4.07 -8.04
N PRO A 60 17.89 3.48 -8.15
CA PRO A 60 18.65 3.46 -9.41
C PRO A 60 18.00 2.60 -10.51
N ALA A 61 17.11 1.67 -10.15
CA ALA A 61 16.43 0.80 -11.10
C ALA A 61 15.24 1.45 -11.83
N THR A 62 14.83 2.67 -11.45
CA THR A 62 13.73 3.37 -12.14
C THR A 62 14.28 4.36 -13.17
N SER A 63 13.57 4.55 -14.28
CA SER A 63 14.04 5.35 -15.41
C SER A 63 14.21 6.84 -15.09
N ASP A 64 13.39 7.36 -14.19
CA ASP A 64 13.43 8.75 -13.72
C ASP A 64 14.07 8.88 -12.32
N GLY A 65 14.52 7.76 -11.75
CA GLY A 65 15.14 7.70 -10.44
C GLY A 65 14.17 7.88 -9.27
N TYR A 66 12.85 7.86 -9.48
CA TYR A 66 11.85 7.96 -8.41
C TYR A 66 11.08 6.65 -8.21
N MET A 67 10.69 6.36 -6.97
CA MET A 67 9.91 5.19 -6.56
C MET A 67 8.79 5.64 -5.60
N PRO A 68 7.57 5.86 -6.10
CA PRO A 68 6.43 6.28 -5.28
C PRO A 68 5.76 5.09 -4.58
N PHE A 69 5.41 5.26 -3.30
CA PHE A 69 4.67 4.25 -2.53
C PHE A 69 3.37 4.81 -1.95
N HIS A 70 3.44 6.03 -1.38
CA HIS A 70 2.29 6.70 -0.76
C HIS A 70 1.47 5.81 0.20
N LYS A 71 2.14 4.90 0.92
CA LYS A 71 1.54 3.77 1.65
C LYS A 71 0.41 4.19 2.59
N LEU A 72 0.59 5.28 3.32
CA LEU A 72 -0.41 5.75 4.30
C LEU A 72 -1.68 6.29 3.64
N THR A 73 -1.54 7.01 2.51
CA THR A 73 -2.72 7.48 1.77
C THR A 73 -3.47 6.31 1.16
N GLN A 74 -2.75 5.31 0.69
CA GLN A 74 -3.33 4.10 0.14
C GLN A 74 -4.05 3.24 1.18
N TRP A 75 -3.45 3.07 2.35
CA TRP A 75 -4.10 2.40 3.47
C TRP A 75 -5.38 3.12 3.94
N MET A 76 -5.36 4.46 3.93
CA MET A 76 -6.55 5.25 4.19
C MET A 76 -7.62 5.07 3.10
N SER A 77 -7.24 4.95 1.82
CA SER A 77 -8.21 4.60 0.76
C SER A 77 -8.93 3.28 1.08
N TYR A 78 -8.19 2.26 1.55
CA TYR A 78 -8.80 0.99 1.97
C TYR A 78 -9.76 1.16 3.14
N SER A 79 -9.36 1.93 4.15
CA SER A 79 -10.18 2.18 5.34
C SER A 79 -11.48 2.95 5.04
N LEU A 80 -11.56 3.64 3.90
CA LEU A 80 -12.76 4.38 3.49
C LEU A 80 -13.75 3.55 2.67
N ILE A 81 -13.38 2.36 2.18
CA ILE A 81 -14.25 1.56 1.31
C ILE A 81 -15.56 1.20 2.00
N GLU A 82 -15.51 0.54 3.14
CA GLU A 82 -16.71 0.10 3.87
C GLU A 82 -17.59 1.28 4.33
N PRO A 83 -17.05 2.35 4.94
CA PRO A 83 -17.85 3.53 5.30
C PRO A 83 -18.57 4.17 4.11
N LEU A 84 -17.95 4.24 2.93
CA LEU A 84 -18.58 4.80 1.74
C LEU A 84 -19.73 3.91 1.24
N GLN A 85 -19.52 2.58 1.24
CA GLN A 85 -20.55 1.61 0.85
C GLN A 85 -21.75 1.67 1.79
N TRP A 86 -21.54 1.82 3.10
CA TRP A 86 -22.63 2.05 4.07
C TRP A 86 -23.36 3.37 3.82
N GLY A 87 -22.65 4.39 3.32
CA GLY A 87 -23.22 5.65 2.86
C GLY A 87 -23.95 5.58 1.51
N GLY A 88 -24.00 4.40 0.86
CA GLY A 88 -24.67 4.20 -0.43
C GLY A 88 -23.81 4.52 -1.65
N LEU A 89 -22.51 4.81 -1.47
CA LEU A 89 -21.56 5.00 -2.56
C LEU A 89 -20.74 3.73 -2.77
N GLN A 90 -20.97 3.01 -3.86
CA GLN A 90 -20.22 1.79 -4.17
C GLN A 90 -18.79 2.13 -4.61
N VAL A 91 -17.81 1.36 -4.13
CA VAL A 91 -16.43 1.45 -4.61
C VAL A 91 -16.16 0.29 -5.56
N ARG A 92 -15.75 0.61 -6.78
CA ARG A 92 -15.45 -0.37 -7.83
C ARG A 92 -13.96 -0.42 -8.15
N GLU A 93 -13.55 -1.50 -8.80
CA GLU A 93 -12.18 -1.71 -9.28
C GLU A 93 -11.14 -1.64 -8.17
N LEU A 94 -11.36 -2.41 -7.09
CA LEU A 94 -10.48 -2.41 -5.92
C LEU A 94 -9.05 -2.84 -6.23
N ASP A 95 -8.88 -3.72 -7.23
CA ASP A 95 -7.57 -4.19 -7.70
C ASP A 95 -6.81 -3.11 -8.52
N ALA A 96 -7.38 -1.92 -8.73
CA ALA A 96 -6.63 -0.75 -9.20
C ALA A 96 -5.75 -0.12 -8.11
N LEU A 97 -5.95 -0.52 -6.85
CA LEU A 97 -5.05 -0.21 -5.74
C LEU A 97 -4.02 -1.35 -5.58
N THR A 98 -2.85 -1.01 -5.07
CA THR A 98 -1.67 -1.89 -4.94
C THR A 98 -1.46 -2.48 -3.54
N GLY A 99 -0.53 -3.43 -3.44
CA GLY A 99 0.07 -3.88 -2.17
C GLY A 99 0.48 -2.74 -1.22
N LEU A 100 0.47 -3.01 0.09
CA LEU A 100 1.04 -2.09 1.08
C LEU A 100 2.50 -2.47 1.37
N PRO A 101 3.48 -1.61 1.04
CA PRO A 101 4.91 -1.86 1.26
C PRO A 101 5.31 -1.62 2.72
N GLU A 102 4.65 -2.32 3.64
CA GLU A 102 4.97 -2.25 5.07
C GLU A 102 5.72 -3.49 5.56
N TYR A 103 6.33 -3.39 6.73
CA TYR A 103 7.34 -4.34 7.18
C TYR A 103 6.80 -5.73 7.53
N ARG A 104 5.49 -5.90 7.78
CA ARG A 104 4.89 -7.22 8.06
C ARG A 104 4.64 -8.00 6.77
N ASN A 105 4.09 -7.35 5.75
CA ASN A 105 3.91 -7.86 4.41
C ASN A 105 5.26 -8.19 3.81
N GLY A 106 6.17 -7.21 3.75
CA GLY A 106 7.51 -7.43 3.21
C GLY A 106 8.31 -8.43 4.05
N GLY A 107 8.10 -8.43 5.37
CA GLY A 107 8.78 -9.32 6.30
C GLY A 107 8.36 -10.76 6.11
N LEU A 108 7.07 -11.00 5.85
CA LEU A 108 6.54 -12.31 5.49
C LEU A 108 7.27 -12.90 4.28
N LEU A 109 7.49 -12.09 3.23
CA LEU A 109 8.15 -12.56 2.01
C LEU A 109 9.60 -12.98 2.27
N LEU A 110 10.30 -12.25 3.13
CA LEU A 110 11.66 -12.58 3.55
C LEU A 110 11.70 -13.79 4.48
N ASP A 111 10.82 -13.84 5.47
CA ASP A 111 10.79 -14.94 6.43
C ASP A 111 10.44 -16.25 5.73
N LEU A 112 9.44 -16.26 4.87
CA LEU A 112 9.07 -17.47 4.14
C LEU A 112 10.00 -17.78 2.96
N GLY A 113 11.02 -16.95 2.71
CA GLY A 113 12.06 -17.19 1.71
C GLY A 113 11.64 -16.94 0.27
N LEU A 114 10.49 -16.31 0.04
CA LEU A 114 10.06 -15.85 -1.28
C LEU A 114 10.99 -14.75 -1.81
N LEU A 115 11.43 -13.88 -0.90
CA LEU A 115 12.49 -12.92 -1.14
C LEU A 115 13.70 -13.28 -0.28
N GLN A 116 14.90 -13.07 -0.83
CA GLN A 116 16.15 -13.25 -0.08
C GLN A 116 17.11 -12.09 -0.40
N PRO A 117 17.74 -11.48 0.62
CA PRO A 117 18.73 -10.45 0.38
C PRO A 117 19.97 -11.05 -0.26
N ARG A 118 20.51 -10.38 -1.28
CA ARG A 118 21.78 -10.79 -1.91
C ARG A 118 22.94 -10.79 -0.93
N ASP A 119 22.93 -9.83 -0.01
CA ASP A 119 23.87 -9.73 1.11
C ASP A 119 23.14 -9.98 2.44
N ALA A 120 23.45 -11.09 3.08
CA ALA A 120 22.89 -11.45 4.38
C ALA A 120 23.26 -10.46 5.50
N ALA A 121 24.34 -9.68 5.34
CA ALA A 121 24.75 -8.68 6.32
C ALA A 121 23.74 -7.53 6.46
N LEU A 122 22.81 -7.35 5.51
CA LEU A 122 21.75 -6.33 5.59
C LEU A 122 20.87 -6.48 6.84
N ALA A 123 20.64 -7.70 7.31
CA ALA A 123 19.87 -7.96 8.54
C ALA A 123 20.65 -7.66 9.83
N SER A 124 21.98 -7.55 9.75
CA SER A 124 22.85 -7.42 10.92
C SER A 124 22.87 -6.02 11.53
N LYS A 125 22.37 -5.00 10.81
CA LYS A 125 22.36 -3.59 11.24
C LYS A 125 21.03 -2.90 10.94
N PRO A 126 20.72 -1.80 11.63
CA PRO A 126 19.62 -0.92 11.23
C PRO A 126 19.88 -0.30 9.86
N LEU A 127 18.84 -0.23 9.03
CA LEU A 127 18.84 0.38 7.71
C LEU A 127 18.05 1.68 7.72
N ALA A 128 18.55 2.71 7.04
CA ALA A 128 17.82 3.95 6.85
C ALA A 128 16.65 3.71 5.89
N VAL A 129 15.53 4.40 6.11
CA VAL A 129 14.31 4.21 5.31
C VAL A 129 14.47 4.59 3.84
N ASP A 130 15.39 5.51 3.55
CA ASP A 130 15.76 5.98 2.21
C ASP A 130 16.88 5.17 1.55
N SER A 131 17.43 4.19 2.25
CA SER A 131 18.48 3.35 1.69
C SER A 131 17.94 2.45 0.57
N GLU A 132 18.75 2.27 -0.47
CA GLU A 132 18.44 1.41 -1.62
C GLU A 132 17.83 0.05 -1.23
N PRO A 133 18.40 -0.77 -0.31
CA PRO A 133 17.82 -2.07 0.02
C PRO A 133 16.44 -1.98 0.67
N VAL A 134 16.14 -0.90 1.41
CA VAL A 134 14.80 -0.71 2.01
C VAL A 134 13.80 -0.29 0.93
N VAL A 135 14.17 0.64 0.05
CA VAL A 135 13.33 1.07 -1.08
C VAL A 135 13.08 -0.09 -2.04
N GLU A 136 14.11 -0.87 -2.38
CA GLU A 136 14.00 -2.07 -3.22
C GLU A 136 13.04 -3.09 -2.60
N TRP A 137 13.24 -3.42 -1.32
CA TRP A 137 12.38 -4.38 -0.62
C TRP A 137 10.92 -3.92 -0.56
N ARG A 138 10.67 -2.63 -0.36
CA ARG A 138 9.32 -2.05 -0.40
C ARG A 138 8.69 -2.18 -1.79
N ALA A 139 9.44 -1.90 -2.86
CA ALA A 139 8.98 -2.07 -4.24
C ALA A 139 8.67 -3.53 -4.57
N LEU A 140 9.57 -4.44 -4.21
CA LEU A 140 9.37 -5.88 -4.37
C LEU A 140 8.18 -6.37 -3.56
N THR A 141 7.94 -5.82 -2.37
CA THR A 141 6.75 -6.16 -1.57
C THR A 141 5.46 -5.82 -2.31
N VAL A 142 5.37 -4.64 -2.94
CA VAL A 142 4.18 -4.26 -3.72
C VAL A 142 3.96 -5.24 -4.86
N ALA A 143 4.99 -5.52 -5.67
CA ALA A 143 4.88 -6.39 -6.83
C ALA A 143 4.55 -7.86 -6.44
N LEU A 144 5.25 -8.40 -5.44
CA LEU A 144 5.07 -9.81 -5.03
C LEU A 144 3.76 -10.06 -4.28
N LEU A 145 3.10 -9.02 -3.76
CA LEU A 145 1.77 -9.17 -3.17
C LEU A 145 0.71 -9.48 -4.24
N ASP A 146 0.89 -9.01 -5.47
CA ASP A 146 -0.01 -9.34 -6.59
C ASP A 146 0.14 -10.81 -6.97
N ASP A 147 1.38 -11.30 -7.12
CA ASP A 147 1.67 -12.71 -7.37
C ASP A 147 1.15 -13.61 -6.24
N LEU A 148 1.29 -13.16 -4.98
CA LEU A 148 0.77 -13.86 -3.82
C LEU A 148 -0.77 -13.92 -3.86
N ALA A 149 -1.43 -12.81 -4.22
CA ALA A 149 -2.88 -12.77 -4.34
C ALA A 149 -3.37 -13.76 -5.41
N ASP A 150 -2.71 -13.83 -6.56
CA ASP A 150 -3.06 -14.77 -7.62
C ASP A 150 -2.85 -16.23 -7.20
N ALA A 151 -1.75 -16.53 -6.51
CA ALA A 151 -1.50 -17.87 -5.98
C ALA A 151 -2.55 -18.28 -4.93
N VAL A 152 -2.93 -17.37 -4.02
CA VAL A 152 -3.97 -17.62 -3.01
C VAL A 152 -5.34 -17.82 -3.67
N ARG A 153 -5.70 -16.97 -4.63
CA ARG A 153 -6.95 -17.08 -5.39
C ARG A 153 -7.05 -18.41 -6.13
N ALA A 154 -5.98 -18.81 -6.82
CA ALA A 154 -5.89 -20.10 -7.49
C ALA A 154 -6.05 -21.28 -6.51
N ARG A 155 -5.44 -21.18 -5.33
CA ARG A 155 -5.50 -22.23 -4.30
C ARG A 155 -6.89 -22.37 -3.68
N LEU A 156 -7.63 -21.26 -3.54
CA LEU A 156 -8.97 -21.19 -2.97
C LEU A 156 -10.08 -21.41 -4.01
N GLY A 157 -9.77 -21.31 -5.30
CA GLY A 157 -10.76 -21.41 -6.38
C GLY A 157 -11.71 -20.20 -6.45
N VAL A 158 -11.23 -19.01 -6.10
CA VAL A 158 -12.02 -17.77 -6.08
C VAL A 158 -11.47 -16.75 -7.08
N SER A 159 -12.35 -15.92 -7.63
CA SER A 159 -11.97 -14.83 -8.54
C SER A 159 -11.48 -13.59 -7.80
N ALA A 160 -10.84 -12.68 -8.54
CA ALA A 160 -10.44 -11.36 -8.04
C ALA A 160 -11.61 -10.53 -7.48
N ALA A 161 -12.80 -10.64 -8.09
CA ALA A 161 -14.00 -9.95 -7.62
C ALA A 161 -14.50 -10.50 -6.28
N GLN A 162 -14.29 -11.79 -6.01
CA GLN A 162 -14.71 -12.45 -4.76
C GLN A 162 -13.67 -12.29 -3.64
N PHE A 163 -12.40 -12.20 -4.00
CA PHE A 163 -11.28 -12.09 -3.07
C PHE A 163 -10.25 -11.07 -3.60
N PRO A 164 -10.55 -9.77 -3.46
CA PRO A 164 -9.69 -8.70 -3.98
C PRO A 164 -8.37 -8.62 -3.20
N LEU A 165 -7.38 -7.94 -3.78
CA LEU A 165 -6.05 -7.78 -3.20
C LEU A 165 -6.10 -7.22 -1.76
N THR A 166 -7.03 -6.32 -1.49
CA THR A 166 -7.22 -5.71 -0.16
C THR A 166 -7.47 -6.74 0.94
N GLN A 167 -8.25 -7.81 0.64
CA GLN A 167 -8.53 -8.88 1.59
C GLN A 167 -7.31 -9.79 1.79
N VAL A 168 -6.54 -10.05 0.73
CA VAL A 168 -5.28 -10.81 0.79
C VAL A 168 -4.29 -10.11 1.72
N ILE A 169 -4.22 -8.77 1.69
CA ILE A 169 -3.28 -7.99 2.49
C ILE A 169 -3.72 -7.93 3.95
N GLU A 170 -4.87 -7.32 4.25
CA GLU A 170 -5.28 -7.01 5.62
C GLU A 170 -5.64 -8.28 6.42
N GLY A 171 -6.37 -9.20 5.80
CA GLY A 171 -6.79 -10.47 6.41
C GLY A 171 -5.74 -11.58 6.30
N GLY A 172 -4.81 -11.48 5.35
CA GLY A 172 -3.83 -12.53 5.04
C GLY A 172 -2.41 -12.13 5.39
N ALA A 173 -1.69 -11.52 4.43
CA ALA A 173 -0.25 -11.28 4.50
C ALA A 173 0.17 -10.48 5.75
N TRP A 174 -0.60 -9.46 6.13
CA TRP A 174 -0.28 -8.62 7.28
C TRP A 174 -0.40 -9.38 8.60
N PHE A 175 -1.48 -10.16 8.76
CA PHE A 175 -1.71 -11.00 9.93
C PHE A 175 -0.73 -12.17 10.02
N ALA A 176 -0.53 -12.88 8.91
CA ALA A 176 0.43 -13.97 8.79
C ALA A 176 1.86 -13.49 9.07
N GLY A 177 2.24 -12.33 8.50
CA GLY A 177 3.55 -11.72 8.71
C GLY A 177 3.86 -11.45 10.18
N ARG A 178 2.89 -10.92 10.95
CA ARG A 178 3.06 -10.75 12.40
C ARG A 178 3.26 -12.06 13.14
N ARG A 179 2.44 -13.08 12.81
CA ARG A 179 2.55 -14.39 13.46
C ARG A 179 3.91 -15.03 13.21
N ILE A 180 4.32 -15.09 11.94
CA ILE A 180 5.61 -15.66 11.53
C ILE A 180 6.77 -14.88 12.15
N ALA A 181 6.70 -13.55 12.21
CA ALA A 181 7.73 -12.76 12.86
C ALA A 181 7.87 -13.10 14.36
N ALA A 182 6.75 -13.27 15.08
CA ALA A 182 6.76 -13.66 16.49
C ALA A 182 7.23 -15.11 16.72
N GLU A 183 6.98 -16.01 15.77
CA GLU A 183 7.50 -17.39 15.81
C GLU A 183 9.02 -17.42 15.58
N ARG A 184 9.57 -16.47 14.80
CA ARG A 184 10.99 -16.44 14.42
C ARG A 184 11.87 -15.59 15.33
N ARG A 185 11.31 -14.56 15.97
CA ARG A 185 12.05 -13.58 16.76
C ARG A 185 11.26 -13.21 18.01
N ALA A 186 11.95 -13.15 19.15
CA ALA A 186 11.33 -12.91 20.45
C ALA A 186 10.66 -11.52 20.57
N ASP A 187 11.16 -10.53 19.84
CA ASP A 187 10.58 -9.18 19.78
C ASP A 187 9.42 -9.06 18.77
N GLY A 188 9.17 -10.11 17.97
CA GLY A 188 8.19 -10.09 16.88
C GLY A 188 8.50 -9.08 15.78
N GLY A 189 9.74 -8.58 15.71
CA GLY A 189 10.18 -7.56 14.77
C GLY A 189 10.32 -8.10 13.34
N PRO A 190 10.34 -7.20 12.33
CA PRO A 190 10.63 -7.58 10.96
C PRO A 190 12.06 -8.12 10.80
N PRO A 191 12.32 -8.94 9.75
CA PRO A 191 13.65 -9.50 9.50
C PRO A 191 14.70 -8.43 9.13
N LEU A 192 14.27 -7.30 8.55
CA LEU A 192 15.10 -6.11 8.35
C LEU A 192 14.74 -5.04 9.37
N ARG A 193 15.74 -4.58 10.14
CA ARG A 193 15.55 -3.50 11.12
C ARG A 193 15.64 -2.16 10.42
N ILE A 194 14.56 -1.38 10.46
CA ILE A 194 14.48 -0.07 9.79
C ILE A 194 14.50 1.02 10.85
N VAL A 195 15.30 2.06 10.63
CA VAL A 195 15.19 3.30 11.39
C VAL A 195 14.06 4.12 10.77
N SER A 196 12.91 4.18 11.44
CA SER A 196 11.73 4.91 10.97
C SER A 196 11.21 5.86 12.03
N ASP A 197 10.66 7.00 11.57
CA ASP A 197 9.95 8.00 12.35
C ASP A 197 8.43 7.71 12.47
N GLY A 198 7.97 6.56 11.95
CA GLY A 198 6.56 6.14 11.94
C GLY A 198 5.71 6.73 10.81
N THR A 199 6.30 7.50 9.89
CA THR A 199 5.54 8.13 8.78
C THR A 199 5.62 7.36 7.46
N VAL A 200 6.27 6.19 7.46
CA VAL A 200 6.51 5.35 6.28
C VAL A 200 5.94 3.94 6.45
N PHE A 201 5.77 3.49 7.70
CA PHE A 201 5.38 2.13 8.07
C PHE A 201 4.19 2.12 9.03
#